data_AF-A0A9D9L7C4-F1
#
_entry.id   AF-A0A9D9L7C4-F1
#
_cell.length_a   1.000
_cell.length_b   1.000
_cell.length_c   1.000
_cell.angle_alpha   90.00
_cell.angle_beta   90.00
_cell.angle_gamma   90.00
#
_symmetry.space_group_name_H-M   'P 1'
#
loop_
_entity.id
_entity.type
_entity.pdbx_description
1 polymer ?
#
loop_
_entity_poly.entity_id
_entity_poly.type
_entity_poly.pdbx_seq_one_letter_code
_entity_poly.pdbx_strand_id
1 'polypeptide(L)'
;MAIYIEKIEENNRKIAQLEKNIKRDTEKRKKLLEDNRILSYNALCERYNCGTQELLDIIMREHDQAEMLRASGVSENDLFDLCDKKSSENGKSSGDDADEDQMSFYDNE
;
A
#
# COMPACT_ATOMS: atom_id res chain seq x y z
N MET A 1 -27.26 37.01 -44.54
CA MET A 1 -25.96 36.30 -44.60
C MET A 1 -24.96 36.81 -43.56
N ALA A 2 -24.78 38.13 -43.38
CA ALA A 2 -23.83 38.69 -42.41
C ALA A 2 -24.05 38.26 -40.93
N ILE A 3 -25.31 38.19 -40.46
CA ILE A 3 -25.64 37.79 -39.07
C ILE A 3 -25.16 36.35 -38.74
N TYR A 4 -25.23 35.44 -39.72
CA TYR A 4 -24.78 34.06 -39.51
C TYR A 4 -23.25 33.96 -39.48
N ILE A 5 -22.55 34.80 -40.25
CA ILE A 5 -21.07 34.85 -40.26
C ILE A 5 -20.56 35.34 -38.91
N GLU A 6 -21.14 36.41 -38.37
CA GLU A 6 -20.78 36.94 -37.05
C GLU A 6 -21.02 35.92 -35.94
N LYS A 7 -22.12 35.16 -36.01
CA LYS A 7 -22.41 34.10 -35.04
C LYS A 7 -21.42 32.93 -35.13
N ILE A 8 -20.98 32.57 -36.34
CA ILE A 8 -19.95 31.56 -36.56
C ILE A 8 -18.61 32.03 -35.96
N GLU A 9 -18.22 33.28 -36.17
CA GLU A 9 -17.01 33.83 -35.57
C GLU A 9 -17.07 33.86 -34.03
N GLU A 10 -18.21 34.25 -33.46
CA GLU A 10 -18.41 34.24 -32.01
C GLU A 10 -18.25 32.81 -31.43
N ASN A 11 -18.84 31.82 -32.11
CA ASN A 11 -18.72 30.42 -31.72
C ASN A 11 -17.27 29.91 -31.86
N ASN A 12 -16.57 30.26 -32.95
CA ASN A 12 -15.16 29.89 -33.14
C ASN A 12 -14.26 30.47 -32.04
N ARG A 13 -14.51 31.72 -31.61
CA ARG A 13 -13.78 32.31 -30.47
C ARG A 13 -14.03 31.55 -29.18
N LYS A 14 -15.28 31.16 -28.91
CA LYS A 14 -15.64 30.35 -27.73
C LYS A 14 -14.99 28.97 -27.77
N ILE A 15 -15.00 28.30 -28.93
CA ILE A 15 -14.34 27.01 -29.13
C ILE A 15 -12.84 27.11 -28.84
N ALA A 16 -12.15 28.09 -29.44
CA ALA A 16 -10.72 28.29 -29.21
C ALA A 16 -10.39 28.57 -27.73
N GLN A 17 -11.25 29.32 -27.04
CA GLN A 17 -11.08 29.58 -25.61
C GLN A 17 -11.29 28.32 -24.76
N LEU A 18 -12.29 27.51 -25.08
CA LEU A 18 -12.53 26.23 -24.42
C LEU A 18 -11.37 25.27 -24.64
N GLU A 19 -10.84 25.17 -25.86
CA GLU A 19 -9.65 24.34 -26.15
C GLU A 19 -8.42 24.78 -25.35
N LYS A 20 -8.19 26.09 -25.23
CA LYS A 20 -7.10 26.63 -24.41
C LYS A 20 -7.28 26.28 -22.93
N ASN A 21 -8.50 26.36 -22.42
CA ASN A 21 -8.81 25.98 -21.05
C ASN A 21 -8.60 24.48 -20.82
N ILE A 22 -9.09 23.63 -21.73
CA ILE A 22 -8.89 22.19 -21.67
C ILE A 22 -7.40 21.85 -21.61
N LYS A 23 -6.56 22.43 -22.48
CA LYS A 23 -5.11 22.21 -22.44
C LYS A 23 -4.48 22.61 -21.11
N ARG A 24 -4.86 23.78 -20.59
CA ARG A 24 -4.36 24.26 -19.29
C ARG A 24 -4.76 23.32 -18.16
N ASP A 25 -6.01 22.86 -18.17
CA ASP A 25 -6.56 22.06 -17.08
C ASP A 25 -6.06 20.61 -17.15
N THR A 26 -5.79 20.06 -18.34
CA THR A 26 -5.12 18.76 -18.50
C THR A 26 -3.67 18.82 -18.01
N GLU A 27 -2.94 19.89 -18.28
CA GLU A 27 -1.60 20.10 -17.74
C GLU A 27 -1.61 20.22 -16.21
N LYS A 28 -2.54 21.01 -15.65
CA LYS A 28 -2.72 21.10 -14.19
C LYS A 28 -3.06 19.76 -13.57
N ARG A 29 -3.97 18.99 -14.18
CA ARG A 29 -4.31 17.63 -13.75
C ARG A 29 -3.08 16.73 -13.74
N LYS A 30 -2.23 16.81 -14.77
CA LYS A 30 -0.98 16.04 -14.83
C LYS A 30 -0.01 16.41 -13.69
N LYS A 31 0.13 17.71 -13.39
CA LYS A 31 0.95 18.16 -12.25
C LYS A 31 0.42 17.65 -10.91
N LEU A 32 -0.88 17.81 -10.67
CA LEU A 32 -1.52 17.33 -9.44
C LEU A 32 -1.38 15.82 -9.26
N LEU A 33 -1.43 15.04 -10.35
CA LEU A 33 -1.19 13.60 -10.31
C LEU A 33 0.23 13.27 -9.88
N GLU A 34 1.23 13.98 -10.41
CA GLU A 34 2.63 13.77 -10.03
C GLU A 34 2.87 14.18 -8.57
N ASP A 35 2.34 15.33 -8.15
CA ASP A 35 2.42 15.79 -6.76
C ASP A 35 1.78 14.78 -5.81
N ASN A 36 0.62 14.23 -6.17
CA ASN A 36 -0.06 13.20 -5.38
C ASN A 36 0.75 11.91 -5.29
N ARG A 37 1.42 11.50 -6.38
CA ARG A 37 2.32 10.34 -6.38
C ARG A 37 3.50 10.55 -5.43
N ILE A 38 4.12 11.72 -5.47
CA ILE A 38 5.24 12.07 -4.58
C ILE A 38 4.78 12.09 -3.12
N LEU A 39 3.61 12.68 -2.83
CA LEU A 39 3.05 12.70 -1.48
C LEU A 39 2.73 11.29 -0.96
N SER A 40 2.17 10.44 -1.81
CA SER A 40 1.88 9.04 -1.45
C SER A 40 3.16 8.27 -1.13
N TYR A 41 4.22 8.50 -1.92
CA TYR A 41 5.52 7.91 -1.69
C TYR A 41 6.17 8.43 -0.39
N ASN A 42 6.11 9.73 -0.12
CA ASN A 42 6.59 10.31 1.14
C ASN A 42 5.83 9.77 2.34
N ALA A 43 4.51 9.61 2.23
CA ALA A 43 3.69 9.01 3.28
C ALA A 43 4.09 7.56 3.58
N LEU A 44 4.51 6.79 2.56
CA LEU A 44 5.08 5.45 2.77
C LEU A 44 6.43 5.54 3.49
N CYS A 45 7.34 6.42 3.06
CA CYS A 45 8.62 6.62 3.73
C CYS A 45 8.46 6.99 5.21
N GLU A 46 7.49 7.86 5.54
CA GLU A 46 7.16 8.21 6.92
C GLU A 46 6.64 7.00 7.72
N ARG A 47 5.72 6.20 7.16
CA ARG A 47 5.17 5.02 7.85
C ARG A 47 6.21 3.96 8.17
N TYR A 48 7.13 3.73 7.24
CA TYR A 48 8.20 2.74 7.41
C TYR A 48 9.45 3.33 8.08
N ASN A 49 9.44 4.63 8.42
CA ASN A 49 10.52 5.38 9.06
C ASN A 49 11.88 5.15 8.40
N CYS A 50 11.89 5.05 7.08
CA CYS A 50 13.03 4.64 6.28
C CYS A 50 13.34 5.71 5.21
N GLY A 51 14.61 5.77 4.79
CA GLY A 51 15.01 6.64 3.69
C GLY A 51 14.38 6.22 2.35
N THR A 52 14.41 7.11 1.36
CA THR A 52 13.94 6.89 -0.02
C THR A 52 14.48 5.60 -0.64
N GLN A 53 15.77 5.37 -0.49
CA GLN A 53 16.46 4.22 -1.08
C GLN A 53 16.26 2.95 -0.24
N GLU A 54 16.14 3.12 1.06
CA GLU A 54 15.91 2.03 2.01
C GLU A 54 14.50 1.43 1.86
N LEU A 55 13.48 2.25 1.55
CA LEU A 55 12.14 1.75 1.23
C LEU A 55 12.16 0.83 0.01
N LEU A 56 12.92 1.20 -1.04
CA LEU A 56 13.05 0.37 -2.24
C LEU A 56 13.77 -0.94 -1.94
N ASP A 57 14.85 -0.90 -1.14
CA ASP A 57 15.60 -2.09 -0.74
C ASP A 57 14.75 -3.05 0.12
N ILE A 58 13.91 -2.51 1.01
CA ILE A 58 12.95 -3.29 1.79
C ILE A 58 11.94 -3.98 0.87
N ILE A 59 11.33 -3.23 -0.06
CA ILE A 59 10.34 -3.78 -1.00
C ILE A 59 10.95 -4.87 -1.88
N MET A 60 12.17 -4.67 -2.41
CA MET A 60 12.86 -5.68 -3.21
C MET A 60 13.13 -6.94 -2.39
N ARG A 61 13.62 -6.79 -1.15
CA ARG A 61 13.89 -7.93 -0.27
C ARG A 61 12.63 -8.71 0.06
N GLU A 62 11.52 -8.03 0.38
CA GLU A 62 10.24 -8.68 0.64
C GLU A 62 9.72 -9.40 -0.60
N HIS A 63 9.86 -8.80 -1.79
CA HIS A 63 9.48 -9.43 -3.04
C HIS A 63 10.26 -10.72 -3.30
N ASP A 64 11.58 -10.68 -3.15
CA ASP A 64 12.46 -11.85 -3.32
C ASP A 64 12.10 -12.95 -2.29
N GLN A 65 11.84 -12.58 -1.04
CA GLN A 65 11.40 -13.53 -0.01
C GLN A 65 10.05 -14.18 -0.36
N ALA A 66 9.08 -13.40 -0.84
CA ALA A 66 7.78 -13.91 -1.27
C ALA A 66 7.90 -14.84 -2.48
N GLU A 67 8.78 -14.54 -3.44
CA GLU A 67 9.09 -15.45 -4.55
C GLU A 67 9.74 -16.76 -4.08
N MET A 68 10.70 -16.71 -3.16
CA MET A 68 11.32 -17.91 -2.58
C MET A 68 10.29 -18.79 -1.86
N LEU A 69 9.37 -18.17 -1.10
CA LEU A 69 8.30 -18.90 -0.41
C LEU A 69 7.33 -19.55 -1.41
N ARG A 70 6.93 -18.82 -2.46
CA ARG A 70 6.12 -19.39 -3.55
C ARG A 70 6.84 -20.54 -4.26
N ALA A 71 8.13 -20.40 -4.55
CA ALA A 71 8.94 -21.45 -5.17
C ALA A 71 9.09 -22.69 -4.26
N SER A 72 9.09 -22.50 -2.94
CA SER A 72 9.09 -23.58 -1.94
C SER A 72 7.72 -24.27 -1.78
N GLY A 73 6.69 -23.82 -2.51
CA GLY A 73 5.34 -24.40 -2.50
C GLY A 73 4.39 -23.81 -1.47
N VAL A 74 4.77 -22.72 -0.78
CA VAL A 74 3.90 -21.99 0.13
C VAL A 74 2.91 -21.17 -0.69
N SER A 75 1.61 -21.42 -0.51
CA SER A 75 0.59 -20.62 -1.19
C SER A 75 0.44 -19.25 -0.53
N GLU A 76 -0.10 -18.29 -1.29
CA GLU A 76 -0.31 -16.94 -0.77
C GLU A 76 -1.26 -16.93 0.44
N ASN A 77 -2.22 -17.87 0.49
CA ASN A 77 -3.13 -18.04 1.64
C ASN A 77 -2.40 -18.57 2.89
N ASP A 78 -1.47 -19.52 2.72
CA ASP A 78 -0.67 -20.04 3.85
C ASP A 78 0.22 -18.93 4.43
N LEU A 79 0.70 -18.03 3.58
CA LEU A 79 1.48 -16.86 3.97
C LEU A 79 0.63 -15.87 4.79
N PHE A 80 -0.60 -15.60 4.34
CA PHE A 80 -1.56 -14.78 5.10
C PHE A 80 -1.84 -15.37 6.49
N ASP A 81 -2.11 -16.68 6.57
CA ASP A 81 -2.39 -17.36 7.83
C ASP A 81 -1.19 -17.35 8.81
N LEU A 82 0.03 -17.40 8.29
CA LEU A 82 1.27 -17.28 9.08
C LEU A 82 1.45 -15.86 9.65
N CYS A 83 1.17 -14.83 8.85
CA CYS A 83 1.22 -13.44 9.29
C CYS A 83 0.16 -13.13 10.35
N ASP A 84 -1.05 -13.68 10.22
CA ASP A 84 -2.15 -13.44 11.16
C ASP A 84 -1.92 -14.11 12.52
N LYS A 85 -1.29 -15.31 12.54
CA LYS A 85 -0.91 -16.00 13.79
C LYS A 85 0.11 -15.24 14.64
N LYS A 86 1.08 -14.57 14.02
CA LYS A 86 2.06 -13.73 14.76
C LYS A 86 1.44 -12.52 15.46
N SER A 87 0.30 -12.03 14.97
CA SER A 87 -0.46 -10.94 15.61
C SER A 87 -1.18 -11.39 16.89
N SER A 88 -1.46 -12.68 17.01
CA SER A 88 -2.22 -13.29 18.12
C SER A 88 -1.35 -13.69 19.31
N GLU A 89 -0.06 -13.99 19.09
CA GLU A 89 0.84 -14.48 20.15
C GLU A 89 1.43 -13.39 21.05
N ASN A 90 1.22 -12.11 20.75
CA ASN A 90 1.76 -11.00 21.55
C ASN A 90 0.85 -10.57 22.72
N GLY A 91 -0.13 -11.40 23.11
CA GLY A 91 -1.22 -11.02 24.01
C GLY A 91 -1.60 -12.00 25.13
N LYS A 92 -0.78 -13.01 25.46
CA LYS A 92 -1.02 -13.85 26.65
C LYS A 92 0.28 -14.14 27.42
N SER A 93 0.77 -13.11 28.10
CA SER A 93 1.54 -13.25 29.34
C SER A 93 0.60 -12.99 30.51
N SER A 94 -0.14 -14.02 30.91
CA SER A 94 -0.79 -14.15 32.22
C SER A 94 -0.86 -15.66 32.44
N GLY A 95 -0.03 -16.27 33.28
CA GLY A 95 0.03 -15.97 34.71
C GLY A 95 -1.13 -16.72 35.35
N ASP A 96 -0.78 -17.80 36.05
CA ASP A 96 -1.63 -18.72 36.82
C ASP A 96 -2.36 -19.80 36.01
N ASP A 97 -1.85 -21.04 36.12
CA ASP A 97 -2.62 -22.14 36.67
C ASP A 97 -1.65 -23.26 37.08
N ALA A 98 -1.56 -23.45 38.39
CA ALA A 98 -0.91 -24.58 39.01
C ALA A 98 -1.74 -25.83 38.72
N ASP A 99 -1.12 -26.86 38.14
CA ASP A 99 -1.62 -28.22 38.27
C ASP A 99 -0.48 -29.10 38.78
N GLU A 100 -0.66 -29.48 40.05
CA GLU A 100 0.17 -30.39 40.82
C GLU A 100 0.04 -31.81 40.26
N ASP A 101 0.86 -32.17 39.27
CA ASP A 101 1.03 -33.59 38.93
C ASP A 101 1.98 -34.24 39.94
N GLN A 102 1.35 -34.75 41.00
CA GLN A 102 1.92 -35.57 42.05
C GLN A 102 2.55 -36.84 41.47
N MET A 103 3.88 -36.84 41.32
CA MET A 103 4.65 -38.07 41.09
C MET A 103 4.74 -38.88 42.39
N SER A 104 3.80 -39.80 42.60
CA SER A 104 3.88 -40.79 43.68
C SER A 104 4.95 -41.84 43.35
N PHE A 105 6.15 -41.68 43.91
CA PHE A 105 7.18 -42.70 43.96
C PHE A 105 6.86 -43.65 45.12
N TYR A 106 6.19 -44.77 44.83
CA TYR A 106 6.11 -45.86 45.81
C TYR A 106 7.47 -46.54 45.87
N ASP A 107 8.18 -46.23 46.95
CA ASP A 107 9.25 -47.03 47.53
C ASP A 107 8.64 -48.40 47.90
N ASN A 108 9.26 -49.48 47.45
CA ASN A 108 8.98 -50.81 47.98
C ASN A 108 10.29 -51.58 48.08
N GLU A 109 10.53 -52.05 49.30
CA GLU A 109 11.72 -52.73 49.84
C GLU A 109 12.27 -53.89 48.99
#